data_AF-A0AA96ZIX5-F1
#
_entry.id   AF-A0AA96ZIX5-F1
#
_cell.length_a   1.000
_cell.length_b   1.000
_cell.length_c   1.000
_cell.angle_alpha   90.00
_cell.angle_beta   90.00
_cell.angle_gamma   90.00
#
_symmetry.space_group_name_H-M   'P 1'
#
loop_
_entity.id
_entity.type
_entity.pdbx_description
1 polymer ?
#
loop_
_entity_poly.entity_id
_entity_poly.type
_entity_poly.pdbx_seq_one_letter_code
_entity_poly.pdbx_strand_id
1 'polypeptide(L)'
;MLIDRSLRASADLVVEVGDPGRSPLWQAVITKHTPQEFLAPLTQNLARELRDRPDLVLDDATARPALQTAWAPADGWTVEVDRPGGQLHAAPTGLCGFAALDPGSDGRAGYWFFGGSAEHRWLITLSPATPASVVRRLYADVADPAPVQRAPRALPSSHLGHLTITPAAAGSRTLPMPSGLATAIARMKQRSGPTEPLFARTPASPPPPRHR
;
A
#
# COMPACT_ATOMS: atom_id res chain seq x y z
N MET A 1 -15.11 -14.76 -14.62
CA MET A 1 -14.35 -13.49 -14.61
C MET A 1 -12.88 -13.84 -14.49
N LEU A 2 -12.11 -13.75 -15.58
CA LEU A 2 -10.68 -14.06 -15.58
C LEU A 2 -9.94 -12.97 -14.79
N ILE A 3 -9.52 -13.28 -13.57
CA ILE A 3 -8.45 -12.53 -12.91
C ILE A 3 -7.18 -12.88 -13.69
N ASP A 4 -6.79 -11.95 -14.54
CA ASP A 4 -5.77 -12.08 -15.55
C ASP A 4 -4.41 -12.52 -14.96
N ARG A 5 -3.78 -13.52 -15.61
CA ARG A 5 -2.45 -14.04 -15.26
C ARG A 5 -1.32 -13.06 -15.59
N SER A 6 -1.61 -11.94 -16.27
CA SER A 6 -0.63 -10.89 -16.60
C SER A 6 -0.08 -10.12 -15.39
N LEU A 7 -0.69 -10.27 -14.21
CA LEU A 7 -0.37 -9.50 -13.00
C LEU A 7 1.05 -9.65 -12.44
N ARG A 8 1.83 -10.61 -12.93
CA ARG A 8 3.24 -10.78 -12.52
C ARG A 8 4.24 -9.95 -13.33
N ALA A 9 3.88 -9.40 -14.49
CA ALA A 9 4.85 -8.76 -15.38
C ALA A 9 5.05 -7.25 -15.15
N SER A 10 4.28 -6.60 -14.26
CA SER A 10 4.28 -5.13 -14.08
C SER A 10 4.14 -4.66 -12.62
N ALA A 11 4.54 -5.49 -11.66
CA ALA A 11 4.59 -5.04 -10.27
C ALA A 11 5.75 -4.06 -10.08
N ASP A 12 5.45 -2.80 -9.75
CA ASP A 12 6.46 -1.77 -9.51
C ASP A 12 6.87 -1.71 -8.04
N LEU A 13 6.03 -2.23 -7.14
CA LEU A 13 6.33 -2.34 -5.72
C LEU A 13 5.78 -3.66 -5.14
N VAL A 14 6.68 -4.40 -4.50
CA VAL A 14 6.34 -5.57 -3.67
C VAL A 14 6.70 -5.24 -2.24
N VAL A 15 5.74 -5.38 -1.33
CA VAL A 15 5.96 -5.28 0.12
C VAL A 15 5.91 -6.69 0.67
N GLU A 16 7.04 -7.16 1.19
CA GLU A 16 7.17 -8.48 1.79
C GLU A 16 7.35 -8.32 3.30
N VAL A 17 6.64 -9.14 4.07
CA VAL A 17 6.75 -9.14 5.54
C VAL A 17 6.96 -10.58 6.00
N GLY A 18 8.06 -10.80 6.71
CA GLY A 18 8.53 -12.10 7.17
C GLY A 18 10.04 -12.10 7.35
N ASP A 19 10.60 -13.23 7.78
CA ASP A 19 12.06 -13.40 7.86
C ASP A 19 12.64 -13.43 6.44
N PRO A 20 13.58 -12.53 6.07
CA PRO A 20 14.23 -12.51 4.75
C PRO A 20 14.95 -13.82 4.38
N GLY A 21 15.28 -14.66 5.37
CA GLY A 21 15.86 -15.99 5.18
C GLY A 21 14.83 -17.12 5.01
N ARG A 22 13.53 -16.82 5.15
CA ARG A 22 12.41 -17.76 5.02
C ARG A 22 11.40 -17.26 4.00
N SER A 23 10.37 -18.06 3.72
CA SER A 23 9.25 -17.58 2.90
C SER A 23 8.58 -16.39 3.60
N PRO A 24 8.31 -15.28 2.89
CA PRO A 24 7.60 -14.16 3.48
C PRO A 24 6.23 -14.65 3.95
N LEU A 25 5.84 -14.26 5.16
CA LEU A 25 4.57 -14.66 5.77
C LEU A 25 3.41 -14.14 4.94
N TRP A 26 3.50 -12.88 4.51
CA TRP A 26 2.55 -12.30 3.59
C TRP A 26 3.21 -11.26 2.70
N GLN A 27 2.57 -10.99 1.56
CA GLN A 27 3.02 -10.05 0.55
C GLN A 27 1.87 -9.13 0.09
N ALA A 28 2.23 -7.89 -0.26
CA ALA A 28 1.41 -7.01 -1.07
C ALA A 28 2.10 -6.71 -2.39
N VAL A 29 1.34 -6.77 -3.49
CA VAL A 29 1.81 -6.44 -4.84
C VAL A 29 1.00 -5.27 -5.35
N ILE A 30 1.71 -4.24 -5.83
CA ILE A 30 1.12 -2.95 -6.16
C ILE A 30 1.62 -2.50 -7.54
N THR A 31 0.70 -2.00 -8.38
CA THR A 31 1.03 -1.51 -9.73
C THR A 31 1.31 -0.01 -9.75
N LYS A 32 2.09 0.50 -10.72
CA LYS A 32 2.40 1.94 -10.91
C LYS A 32 1.22 2.88 -10.95
N HIS A 33 0.04 2.40 -11.35
CA HIS A 33 -1.14 3.26 -11.47
C HIS A 33 -1.87 3.45 -10.13
N THR A 34 -1.42 2.76 -9.07
CA THR A 34 -2.03 2.83 -7.75
C THR A 34 -1.95 4.25 -7.19
N PRO A 35 -3.09 4.86 -6.85
CA PRO A 35 -3.11 6.18 -6.27
C PRO A 35 -2.27 6.24 -4.97
N GLN A 36 -1.40 7.26 -4.87
CA GLN A 36 -0.48 7.40 -3.74
C GLN A 36 -1.20 7.57 -2.39
N GLU A 37 -2.44 8.05 -2.41
CA GLU A 37 -3.35 8.12 -1.27
C GLU A 37 -3.66 6.76 -0.67
N PHE A 38 -3.46 5.64 -1.37
CA PHE A 38 -3.60 4.30 -0.80
C PHE A 38 -2.27 3.74 -0.30
N LEU A 39 -1.15 4.16 -0.90
CA LEU A 39 0.19 3.68 -0.52
C LEU A 39 0.60 4.15 0.88
N ALA A 40 0.40 5.44 1.17
CA ALA A 40 0.81 6.01 2.46
C ALA A 40 -0.03 5.44 3.63
N PRO A 41 -1.37 5.31 3.55
CA PRO A 41 -2.15 4.63 4.58
C PRO A 41 -1.81 3.16 4.71
N LEU A 42 -1.62 2.41 3.61
CA LEU A 42 -1.24 0.99 3.68
C LEU A 42 0.05 0.78 4.47
N THR A 43 1.10 1.55 4.16
CA THR A 43 2.39 1.46 4.86
C THR A 43 2.30 1.93 6.32
N GLN A 44 1.51 2.97 6.60
CA GLN A 44 1.27 3.44 7.98
C GLN A 44 0.44 2.45 8.80
N ASN A 45 -0.56 1.81 8.19
CA ASN A 45 -1.40 0.80 8.80
C ASN A 45 -0.57 -0.43 9.15
N LEU A 46 0.30 -0.86 8.24
CA LEU A 46 1.27 -1.91 8.50
C LEU A 46 2.22 -1.55 9.66
N ALA A 47 2.85 -0.37 9.61
CA ALA A 47 3.75 0.06 10.67
C ALA A 47 3.06 0.16 12.04
N ARG A 48 1.76 0.47 12.06
CA ARG A 48 0.96 0.47 13.28
C ARG A 48 0.69 -0.95 13.78
N GLU A 49 0.26 -1.86 12.92
CA GLU A 49 0.02 -3.25 13.31
C GLU A 49 1.29 -3.95 13.78
N LEU A 50 2.41 -3.74 13.11
CA LEU A 50 3.72 -4.24 13.56
C LEU A 50 4.10 -3.75 14.96
N ARG A 51 3.66 -2.55 15.35
CA ARG A 51 3.93 -1.99 16.68
C ARG A 51 2.96 -2.53 17.73
N ASP A 52 1.68 -2.56 17.38
CA ASP A 52 0.61 -2.79 18.35
C ASP A 52 0.34 -4.29 18.55
N ARG A 53 0.53 -5.10 17.49
CA ARG A 53 0.25 -6.55 17.45
C ARG A 53 1.26 -7.29 16.56
N PRO A 54 2.56 -7.25 16.90
CA PRO A 54 3.62 -7.85 16.09
C PRO A 54 3.42 -9.35 15.85
N ASP A 55 2.82 -10.06 16.80
CA ASP A 55 2.45 -11.48 16.70
C ASP A 55 1.52 -11.72 15.49
N LEU A 56 0.48 -10.92 15.30
CA LEU A 56 -0.42 -11.12 14.17
C LEU A 56 0.23 -10.87 12.81
N VAL A 57 1.33 -10.14 12.77
CA VAL A 57 2.01 -9.73 11.53
C VAL A 57 3.26 -10.57 11.24
N LEU A 58 3.95 -11.03 12.29
CA LEU A 58 5.26 -11.69 12.23
C LEU A 58 5.24 -13.15 12.70
N ASP A 59 4.16 -13.63 13.32
CA ASP A 59 4.15 -14.99 13.85
C ASP A 59 4.05 -16.04 12.74
N ASP A 60 4.84 -17.10 12.92
CA ASP A 60 5.05 -18.20 11.98
C ASP A 60 3.86 -19.16 12.10
N ALA A 61 2.66 -18.68 11.76
CA ALA A 61 1.46 -19.49 11.81
C ALA A 61 1.52 -20.52 10.68
N THR A 62 2.16 -21.66 10.97
CA THR A 62 2.04 -22.94 10.26
C THR A 62 0.57 -23.33 10.00
N ALA A 63 -0.36 -22.78 10.77
CA ALA A 63 -1.75 -22.61 10.37
C ALA A 63 -1.88 -21.36 9.50
N ARG A 64 -1.81 -21.49 8.16
CA ARG A 64 -2.28 -20.44 7.26
C ARG A 64 -3.68 -20.05 7.74
N PRO A 65 -3.91 -18.82 8.24
CA PRO A 65 -5.25 -18.43 8.63
C PRO A 65 -6.14 -18.58 7.40
N ALA A 66 -7.30 -19.23 7.58
CA ALA A 66 -8.27 -19.37 6.51
C ALA A 66 -8.58 -17.97 5.95
N LEU A 67 -8.61 -17.84 4.62
CA LEU A 67 -8.94 -16.57 3.99
C LEU A 67 -10.31 -16.12 4.51
N GLN A 68 -10.37 -14.91 5.07
CA GLN A 68 -11.65 -14.32 5.43
C GLN A 68 -12.36 -13.93 4.13
N THR A 69 -13.42 -14.65 3.76
CA THR A 69 -14.21 -14.38 2.55
C THR A 69 -15.47 -13.59 2.85
N ALA A 70 -15.93 -13.55 4.10
CA ALA A 70 -17.09 -12.78 4.52
C ALA A 70 -16.68 -11.39 5.02
N TRP A 71 -17.01 -10.37 4.22
CA TRP A 71 -16.83 -8.95 4.51
C TRP A 71 -18.16 -8.21 4.42
N ALA A 72 -18.41 -7.28 5.33
CA ALA A 72 -19.53 -6.36 5.17
C ALA A 72 -19.19 -5.36 4.05
N PRO A 73 -20.11 -5.05 3.12
CA PRO A 73 -19.89 -4.01 2.14
C PRO A 73 -19.81 -2.64 2.82
N ALA A 74 -18.99 -1.75 2.25
CA ALA A 74 -19.00 -0.34 2.64
C ALA A 74 -20.32 0.34 2.25
N ASP A 75 -20.64 1.47 2.89
CA ASP A 75 -21.88 2.19 2.64
C ASP A 75 -22.01 2.58 1.16
N GLY A 76 -23.15 2.23 0.55
CA GLY A 76 -23.44 2.47 -0.87
C GLY A 76 -22.76 1.52 -1.84
N TRP A 77 -21.84 0.65 -1.40
CA TRP A 77 -21.24 -0.37 -2.27
C TRP A 77 -22.17 -1.56 -2.45
N THR A 78 -22.18 -2.13 -3.64
CA THR A 78 -23.01 -3.30 -3.98
C THR A 78 -22.19 -4.58 -3.87
N VAL A 79 -22.81 -5.64 -3.35
CA VAL A 79 -22.23 -7.00 -3.40
C VAL A 79 -22.61 -7.63 -4.74
N GLU A 80 -21.65 -7.72 -5.66
CA GLU A 80 -21.88 -8.29 -7.01
C GLU A 80 -21.73 -9.82 -7.02
N VAL A 81 -20.88 -10.35 -6.15
CA VAL A 81 -20.69 -11.79 -5.96
C VAL A 81 -20.69 -12.08 -4.47
N ASP A 82 -21.51 -13.04 -4.07
CA ASP A 82 -21.52 -13.61 -2.72
C ASP A 82 -21.75 -15.12 -2.83
N ARG A 83 -20.69 -15.90 -2.57
CA ARG A 83 -20.73 -17.36 -2.66
C ARG A 83 -19.68 -18.00 -1.74
N PRO A 84 -19.81 -19.29 -1.42
CA PRO A 84 -18.76 -20.00 -0.71
C PRO A 84 -17.40 -19.82 -1.39
N GLY A 85 -16.41 -19.36 -0.63
CA GLY A 85 -15.06 -19.12 -1.14
C GLY A 85 -14.86 -17.80 -1.87
N GLY A 86 -15.84 -16.90 -1.95
CA GLY A 86 -15.57 -15.61 -2.56
C GLY A 86 -16.66 -14.55 -2.50
N GLN A 87 -16.21 -13.30 -2.35
CA GLN A 87 -17.05 -12.12 -2.33
C GLN A 87 -16.43 -11.02 -3.20
N LEU A 88 -17.30 -10.26 -3.90
CA LEU A 88 -16.94 -9.10 -4.71
C LEU A 88 -17.86 -7.94 -4.37
N HIS A 89 -17.26 -6.82 -3.98
CA HIS A 89 -17.94 -5.55 -3.77
C HIS A 89 -17.55 -4.57 -4.87
N ALA A 90 -18.51 -3.82 -5.39
CA ALA A 90 -18.31 -2.75 -6.35
C ALA A 90 -18.74 -1.40 -5.77
N ALA A 91 -17.93 -0.37 -6.06
CA ALA A 91 -18.26 1.00 -5.73
C ALA A 91 -19.48 1.48 -6.55
N PRO A 92 -20.24 2.48 -6.10
CA PRO A 92 -21.42 3.01 -6.81
C PRO A 92 -21.19 3.39 -8.27
N THR A 93 -19.96 3.81 -8.62
CA THR A 93 -19.59 4.22 -9.98
C THR A 93 -19.21 3.05 -10.88
N GLY A 94 -19.03 1.83 -10.34
CA GLY A 94 -18.51 0.67 -11.05
C GLY A 94 -17.02 0.76 -11.44
N LEU A 95 -16.33 1.83 -11.06
CA LEU A 95 -14.93 2.08 -11.44
C LEU A 95 -13.90 1.54 -10.43
N CYS A 96 -14.36 1.04 -9.29
CA CYS A 96 -13.53 0.53 -8.21
C CYS A 96 -14.22 -0.64 -7.51
N GLY A 97 -13.44 -1.57 -6.97
CA GLY A 97 -13.98 -2.73 -6.26
C GLY A 97 -13.00 -3.37 -5.29
N PHE A 98 -13.56 -4.24 -4.47
CA PHE A 98 -12.87 -5.09 -3.51
C PHE A 98 -13.29 -6.53 -3.74
N ALA A 99 -12.33 -7.46 -3.74
CA ALA A 99 -12.62 -8.88 -3.79
C ALA A 99 -11.85 -9.62 -2.69
N ALA A 100 -12.52 -10.55 -2.04
CA ALA A 100 -11.90 -11.60 -1.23
C ALA A 100 -12.25 -12.93 -1.88
N LEU A 101 -11.26 -13.64 -2.41
CA LEU A 101 -11.49 -14.87 -3.18
C LEU A 101 -10.50 -15.93 -2.74
N ASP A 102 -11.02 -17.12 -2.49
CA ASP A 102 -10.31 -18.36 -2.30
C ASP A 102 -10.56 -19.25 -3.53
N PRO A 103 -9.68 -19.26 -4.55
CA PRO A 103 -9.91 -20.03 -5.76
C PRO A 103 -9.80 -21.55 -5.60
N GLY A 104 -9.63 -22.09 -4.39
CA GLY A 104 -9.33 -23.51 -4.20
C GLY A 104 -7.88 -23.85 -4.59
N SER A 105 -7.66 -25.03 -5.18
CA SER A 105 -6.32 -25.64 -5.29
C SER A 105 -5.35 -24.98 -6.28
N ASP A 106 -5.85 -24.23 -7.28
CA ASP A 106 -5.04 -23.86 -8.46
C ASP A 106 -5.00 -22.35 -8.77
N GLY A 107 -5.71 -21.52 -7.99
CA GLY A 107 -5.71 -20.06 -8.12
C GLY A 107 -5.30 -19.41 -6.81
N ARG A 108 -4.63 -18.26 -6.86
CA ARG A 108 -4.14 -17.63 -5.64
C ARG A 108 -5.30 -17.06 -4.84
N ALA A 109 -5.53 -17.61 -3.66
CA ALA A 109 -6.36 -16.98 -2.65
C ALA A 109 -5.78 -15.62 -2.28
N GLY A 110 -6.62 -14.69 -1.84
CA GLY A 110 -6.17 -13.38 -1.39
C GLY A 110 -7.25 -12.33 -1.36
N TYR A 111 -6.79 -11.08 -1.29
CA TYR A 111 -7.61 -9.89 -1.35
C TYR A 111 -7.15 -9.00 -2.50
N TRP A 112 -8.10 -8.39 -3.21
CA TRP A 112 -7.83 -7.51 -4.34
C TRP A 112 -8.58 -6.21 -4.16
N PHE A 113 -7.88 -5.10 -4.36
CA PHE A 113 -8.45 -3.77 -4.52
C PHE A 113 -8.09 -3.29 -5.90
N PHE A 114 -9.09 -2.91 -6.69
CA PHE A 114 -8.87 -2.51 -8.08
C PHE A 114 -9.69 -1.28 -8.42
N GLY A 115 -9.24 -0.56 -9.44
CA GLY A 115 -10.03 0.48 -10.05
C GLY A 115 -9.35 1.12 -11.26
N GLY A 116 -10.02 2.11 -11.83
CA GLY A 116 -9.58 2.79 -13.04
C GLY A 116 -10.04 2.11 -14.33
N SER A 117 -9.72 2.72 -15.46
CA SER A 117 -10.03 2.22 -16.81
C SER A 117 -9.03 1.16 -17.26
N ALA A 118 -9.31 0.45 -18.36
CA ALA A 118 -8.45 -0.65 -18.83
C ALA A 118 -6.97 -0.26 -19.01
N GLU A 119 -6.70 0.94 -19.55
CA GLU A 119 -5.34 1.44 -19.80
C GLU A 119 -4.63 1.98 -18.55
N HIS A 120 -5.41 2.35 -17.51
CA HIS A 120 -4.92 2.96 -16.27
C HIS A 120 -5.40 2.22 -15.04
N ARG A 121 -5.58 0.91 -15.17
CA ARG A 121 -6.06 0.07 -14.10
C ARG A 121 -5.00 -0.01 -13.02
N TRP A 122 -5.41 0.25 -11.79
CA TRP A 122 -4.60 -0.03 -10.62
C TRP A 122 -5.07 -1.29 -9.92
N LEU A 123 -4.13 -1.95 -9.24
CA LEU A 123 -4.41 -3.12 -8.43
C LEU A 123 -3.49 -3.14 -7.21
N ILE A 124 -4.07 -3.45 -6.05
CA ILE A 124 -3.38 -3.90 -4.86
C ILE A 124 -3.82 -5.34 -4.61
N THR A 125 -2.88 -6.28 -4.62
CA THR A 125 -3.15 -7.68 -4.26
C THR A 125 -2.48 -8.00 -2.93
N LEU A 126 -3.24 -8.55 -1.99
CA LEU A 126 -2.76 -9.00 -0.69
C LEU A 126 -2.88 -10.53 -0.63
N SER A 127 -1.83 -11.21 -0.16
CA SER A 127 -1.88 -12.65 0.06
C SER A 127 -2.87 -13.04 1.17
N PRO A 128 -3.29 -14.32 1.25
CA PRO A 128 -4.26 -14.77 2.25
C PRO A 128 -3.84 -14.53 3.70
N ALA A 129 -2.54 -14.62 3.95
CA ALA A 129 -1.94 -14.46 5.27
C ALA A 129 -1.87 -12.99 5.75
N THR A 130 -2.31 -12.03 4.93
CA THR A 130 -2.37 -10.63 5.37
C THR A 130 -3.36 -10.46 6.53
N PRO A 131 -2.97 -9.81 7.64
CA PRO A 131 -3.85 -9.65 8.78
C PRO A 131 -5.16 -8.96 8.41
N ALA A 132 -6.30 -9.52 8.85
CA ALA A 132 -7.62 -9.01 8.51
C ALA A 132 -7.83 -7.54 8.90
N SER A 133 -7.15 -7.03 9.92
CA SER A 133 -7.20 -5.61 10.28
C SER A 133 -6.50 -4.69 9.28
N VAL A 134 -5.41 -5.14 8.65
CA VAL A 134 -4.74 -4.41 7.57
C VAL A 134 -5.66 -4.33 6.36
N VAL A 135 -6.26 -5.46 5.98
CA VAL A 135 -7.24 -5.52 4.88
C VAL A 135 -8.44 -4.61 5.16
N ARG A 136 -9.01 -4.66 6.37
CA ARG A 136 -10.17 -3.84 6.76
C ARG A 136 -9.90 -2.35 6.69
N ARG A 137 -8.71 -1.92 7.14
CA ARG A 137 -8.34 -0.51 7.09
C ARG A 137 -8.11 -0.04 5.67
N LEU A 138 -7.40 -0.82 4.86
CA LEU A 138 -7.26 -0.49 3.44
C LEU A 138 -8.62 -0.44 2.73
N TYR A 139 -9.54 -1.36 3.07
CA TYR A 139 -10.88 -1.33 2.51
C TYR A 139 -11.65 -0.07 2.90
N ALA A 140 -11.59 0.33 4.17
CA ALA A 140 -12.17 1.60 4.62
C ALA A 140 -11.53 2.81 3.91
N ASP A 141 -10.20 2.83 3.77
CA ASP A 141 -9.46 3.92 3.10
C ASP A 141 -9.84 4.02 1.60
N VAL A 142 -10.07 2.89 0.92
CA VAL A 142 -10.50 2.86 -0.49
C VAL A 142 -11.98 3.21 -0.64
N ALA A 143 -12.81 2.83 0.33
CA ALA A 143 -14.24 3.07 0.29
C ALA A 143 -14.65 4.46 0.79
N ASP A 144 -13.74 5.23 1.40
CA ASP A 144 -13.99 6.59 1.85
C ASP A 144 -14.35 7.49 0.67
N PRO A 145 -15.58 8.06 0.61
CA PRO A 145 -16.00 8.94 -0.47
C PRO A 145 -15.38 10.35 -0.35
N ALA A 146 -14.64 10.65 0.71
CA ALA A 146 -14.07 11.97 0.93
C ALA A 146 -13.13 12.37 -0.23
N PRO A 147 -13.32 13.56 -0.83
CA PRO A 147 -12.47 14.00 -1.93
C PRO A 147 -11.03 14.26 -1.45
N VAL A 148 -10.07 13.70 -2.18
CA VAL A 148 -8.64 13.93 -1.90
C VAL A 148 -8.19 15.24 -2.55
N GLN A 149 -7.69 16.16 -1.74
CA GLN A 149 -7.13 17.41 -2.26
C GLN A 149 -5.79 17.16 -2.96
N ARG A 150 -5.69 17.57 -4.23
CA ARG A 150 -4.45 17.52 -5.01
C ARG A 150 -4.23 18.78 -5.83
N ALA A 151 -2.95 19.12 -6.02
CA ALA A 151 -2.59 20.09 -7.03
C ALA A 151 -2.89 19.49 -8.42
N PRO A 152 -3.53 20.21 -9.35
CA PRO A 152 -3.86 19.68 -10.68
C PRO A 152 -2.64 19.10 -11.41
N ARG A 153 -1.48 19.75 -11.28
CA ARG A 153 -0.19 19.29 -11.85
C ARG A 153 0.35 17.96 -11.29
N ALA A 154 -0.18 17.48 -10.17
CA ALA A 154 0.23 16.23 -9.54
C ALA A 154 -0.62 15.03 -10.03
N LEU A 155 -1.64 15.28 -10.85
CA LEU A 155 -2.46 14.24 -11.45
C LEU A 155 -1.87 13.83 -12.80
N PRO A 156 -1.70 12.52 -13.07
CA PRO A 156 -1.39 12.06 -14.41
C PRO A 156 -2.47 12.54 -15.37
N SER A 157 -2.06 13.17 -16.49
CA SER A 157 -3.00 13.69 -17.50
C SER A 157 -3.96 12.61 -18.01
N SER A 158 -3.45 11.39 -18.11
CA SER A 158 -4.19 10.22 -18.57
C SER A 158 -5.28 9.76 -17.59
N HIS A 159 -5.25 10.20 -16.33
CA HIS A 159 -6.27 9.88 -15.34
C HIS A 159 -7.39 10.93 -15.29
N LEU A 160 -7.22 12.12 -15.91
CA LEU A 160 -8.15 13.24 -15.76
C LEU A 160 -9.58 12.93 -16.21
N GLY A 161 -9.76 12.13 -17.26
CA GLY A 161 -11.08 11.71 -17.75
C GLY A 161 -11.84 10.77 -16.82
N HIS A 162 -11.20 10.29 -15.76
CA HIS A 162 -11.77 9.36 -14.77
C HIS A 162 -11.94 9.99 -13.39
N LEU A 163 -11.70 11.30 -13.27
CA LEU A 163 -11.76 12.02 -12.00
C LEU A 163 -12.95 12.98 -11.97
N THR A 164 -13.67 12.99 -10.85
CA THR A 164 -14.60 14.06 -10.53
C THR A 164 -13.83 15.18 -9.83
N ILE A 165 -13.52 16.26 -10.55
CA ILE A 165 -12.76 17.39 -10.02
C ILE A 165 -13.74 18.43 -9.47
N THR A 166 -13.68 18.67 -8.16
CA THR A 166 -14.41 19.75 -7.50
C THR A 166 -13.43 20.84 -7.08
N PRO A 167 -13.64 22.12 -7.44
CA PRO A 167 -12.80 23.21 -6.96
C PRO A 167 -12.82 23.25 -5.42
N ALA A 168 -11.65 23.37 -4.80
CA ALA A 168 -11.58 23.60 -3.37
C ALA A 168 -12.23 24.95 -3.03
N ALA A 169 -13.08 24.99 -2.00
CA ALA A 169 -13.66 26.24 -1.51
C ALA A 169 -12.55 27.26 -1.22
N ALA A 170 -12.76 28.52 -1.60
CA ALA A 170 -11.80 29.61 -1.37
C ALA A 170 -11.51 29.73 0.14
N GLY A 171 -10.33 29.28 0.56
CA GLY A 171 -9.94 29.19 1.98
C GLY A 171 -9.33 27.84 2.38
N SER A 172 -9.58 26.77 1.61
CA SER A 172 -8.99 25.45 1.83
C SER A 172 -7.56 25.37 1.28
N ARG A 173 -6.65 26.18 1.81
CA ARG A 173 -5.21 26.04 1.57
C ARG A 173 -4.58 25.29 2.74
N THR A 174 -4.90 24.01 2.86
CA THR A 174 -4.10 23.05 3.62
C THR A 174 -4.19 21.73 2.88
N LEU A 175 -3.16 21.40 2.10
CA LEU A 175 -2.91 19.98 1.81
C LEU A 175 -2.69 19.33 3.17
N PRO A 176 -3.58 18.45 3.67
CA PRO A 176 -3.25 17.67 4.83
C PRO A 176 -2.12 16.76 4.39
N MET A 177 -0.90 17.01 4.88
CA MET A 177 0.00 15.87 4.99
C MET A 177 -0.74 14.84 5.83
N PRO A 178 -0.78 13.56 5.43
CA PRO A 178 -1.31 12.52 6.30
C PRO A 178 -0.61 12.65 7.66
N SER A 179 -1.41 12.78 8.72
CA SER A 179 -0.99 13.21 10.06
C SER A 179 0.14 12.33 10.65
N GLY A 180 0.29 11.11 10.13
CA GLY A 180 1.40 10.20 10.44
C GLY A 180 2.72 10.52 9.73
N LEU A 181 2.70 10.96 8.48
CA LEU A 181 3.91 11.16 7.66
C LEU A 181 4.62 12.47 8.02
N ALA A 182 3.88 13.54 8.29
CA ALA A 182 4.46 14.80 8.78
C ALA A 182 5.19 14.60 10.11
N THR A 183 4.56 13.86 11.03
CA THR A 183 5.12 13.54 12.35
C THR A 183 6.32 12.60 12.23
N ALA A 184 6.28 11.62 11.32
CA ALA A 184 7.40 10.73 11.04
C ALA A 184 8.59 11.47 10.41
N ILE A 185 8.36 12.35 9.43
CA ILE A 185 9.40 13.18 8.80
C ILE A 185 9.98 14.18 9.79
N ALA A 186 9.16 14.81 10.64
CA ALA A 186 9.62 15.71 11.69
C ALA A 186 10.50 14.97 12.71
N ARG A 187 10.10 13.77 13.14
CA ARG A 187 10.93 12.91 14.01
C ARG A 187 12.21 12.44 13.32
N MET A 188 12.16 12.16 12.02
CA MET A 188 13.34 11.75 11.26
C MET A 188 14.32 12.92 11.11
N LYS A 189 13.84 14.13 10.82
CA LYS A 189 14.64 15.37 10.82
C LYS A 189 15.21 15.74 12.19
N GLN A 190 14.51 15.43 13.27
CA GLN A 190 15.03 15.61 14.64
C GLN A 190 16.07 14.56 15.05
N ARG A 191 16.01 13.34 14.48
CA ARG A 191 17.03 12.30 14.66
C ARG A 191 18.28 12.53 13.81
N SER A 192 18.15 13.27 12.71
CA SER A 192 19.27 13.74 11.91
C SER A 192 19.91 14.97 12.58
N GLY A 193 20.68 14.74 13.64
CA GLY A 193 21.70 15.70 14.07
C GLY A 193 22.69 16.01 12.93
N PRO A 194 23.48 17.08 13.02
CA PRO A 194 24.29 17.57 11.91
C PRO A 194 25.24 16.46 11.43
N THR A 195 25.03 16.03 10.19
CA THR A 195 25.97 15.19 9.45
C THR A 195 27.25 16.00 9.28
N GLU A 196 28.27 15.73 10.09
CA GLU A 196 29.63 16.10 9.72
C GLU A 196 29.91 15.49 8.34
N PRO A 197 30.41 16.26 7.36
CA PRO A 197 30.74 15.69 6.08
C PRO A 197 31.97 14.78 6.27
N LEU A 198 31.75 13.48 6.07
CA LEU A 198 32.80 12.46 5.90
C LEU A 198 33.58 12.76 4.60
N PHE A 199 34.42 13.80 4.64
CA PHE A 199 35.53 13.92 3.71
C PHE A 199 36.73 13.17 4.29
N ALA A 200 37.19 12.21 3.49
CA ALA A 200 38.37 11.39 3.68
C ALA A 200 39.53 12.11 4.38
N ARG A 201 39.99 11.55 5.50
CA ARG A 201 41.36 11.74 5.99
C ARG A 201 42.06 10.40 5.93
N THR A 202 42.73 10.15 4.81
CA THR A 202 43.84 9.22 4.73
C THR A 202 44.89 9.66 5.77
N PRO A 203 45.42 8.78 6.64
CA PRO A 203 46.58 9.14 7.44
C PRO A 203 47.77 9.32 6.48
N ALA A 204 48.31 10.53 6.40
CA ALA A 204 49.55 10.80 5.72
C ALA A 204 50.70 10.13 6.48
N SER A 205 51.42 9.22 5.83
CA SER A 205 52.67 8.66 6.34
C SER A 205 53.70 9.78 6.56
N PRO A 206 54.52 9.72 7.62
CA PRO A 206 55.56 10.72 7.85
C PRO A 206 56.70 10.59 6.82
N PRO A 207 57.37 11.70 6.45
CA PRO A 207 58.47 11.66 5.48
C PRO A 207 59.72 10.97 6.05
N PRO A 208 60.57 10.33 5.22
CA PRO A 208 61.78 9.69 5.67
C PRO A 208 62.84 10.71 6.15
N PRO A 209 63.74 10.32 7.08
CA PRO A 209 64.77 11.21 7.59
C PRO A 209 65.83 11.50 6.52
N ARG A 210 66.21 12.78 6.38
CA ARG A 210 67.38 13.19 5.59
C ARG A 210 68.65 12.88 6.37
N HIS A 211 69.48 11.98 5.86
CA HIS A 211 70.89 11.88 6.27
C HIS A 211 71.68 13.03 5.64
N ARG A 212 72.63 13.58 6.41
CA ARG A 212 73.59 14.62 5.99
C ARG A 212 74.52 14.12 4.90
#